data_AF-A0A2D8I5J8-F1
#
_entry.id   AF-A0A2D8I5J8-F1
#
_cell.length_a   1.000
_cell.length_b   1.000
_cell.length_c   1.000
_cell.angle_alpha   90.00
_cell.angle_beta   90.00
_cell.angle_gamma   90.00
#
_symmetry.space_group_name_H-M   'P 1'
#
loop_
_entity.id
_entity.type
_entity.pdbx_description
1 polymer ?
#
loop_
_entity_poly.entity_id
_entity_poly.type
_entity_poly.pdbx_seq_one_letter_code
_entity_poly.pdbx_strand_id
1 'polypeptide(L)'
;MSVNSLGYVNGKNPIAQSFFISEPHGLFLTKIGLYFKSTFTATADTQIPVSLHIRPMRDGVPVDTQIVPGSVVYKSFNQVNTSNDASAETQFVFDEPIYLSPFTDFAMCIYAESPEYEIWISQLDETILNSASATVNRNPSIGSIFYSQNGATFTAEQTQDLKFRLYRAKFNTGAAALANISNATLPKESLQRNPIKTVSGSANVDVLFPNHGLQVNDVISISGAEALGGYSADSINGDHTIDAVDLSGYRFSMNTTADSDAIGGGSLVQSTKNIPYS
;
A
#
# COMPACT_ATOMS: atom_id res chain seq x y z
N MET A 1 -48.64 0.63 30.14
CA MET A 1 -47.70 -0.41 29.67
C MET A 1 -46.43 0.31 29.25
N SER A 2 -45.32 0.08 29.96
CA SER A 2 -44.05 0.76 29.70
C SER A 2 -43.51 0.35 28.34
N VAL A 3 -43.41 1.32 27.43
CA VAL A 3 -42.70 1.24 26.15
C VAL A 3 -41.27 1.73 26.36
N ASN A 4 -40.35 0.80 26.55
CA ASN A 4 -38.91 1.03 26.52
C ASN A 4 -38.45 1.05 25.05
N SER A 5 -38.66 2.21 24.42
CA SER A 5 -37.89 2.67 23.26
C SER A 5 -36.41 2.69 23.62
N LEU A 6 -35.58 2.07 22.77
CA LEU A 6 -34.51 2.73 22.02
C LEU A 6 -33.97 1.69 21.03
N GLY A 7 -34.38 1.80 19.76
CA GLY A 7 -33.70 1.09 18.69
C GLY A 7 -32.24 1.51 18.64
N TYR A 8 -31.33 0.54 18.75
CA TYR A 8 -29.95 0.72 18.32
C TYR A 8 -29.34 -0.65 17.98
N VAL A 9 -29.41 -1.00 16.70
CA VAL A 9 -28.48 -1.96 16.10
C VAL A 9 -27.34 -1.11 15.58
N ASN A 10 -26.17 -1.15 16.21
CA ASN A 10 -24.95 -0.67 15.57
C ASN A 10 -23.97 -1.83 15.49
N GLY A 11 -24.06 -2.51 14.35
CA GLY A 11 -23.30 -3.69 14.00
C GLY A 11 -21.86 -3.38 13.66
N LYS A 12 -21.06 -3.00 14.67
CA LYS A 12 -19.60 -3.12 14.68
C LYS A 12 -19.19 -3.41 16.11
N ASN A 13 -19.00 -4.70 16.44
CA ASN A 13 -18.41 -5.10 17.71
C ASN A 13 -16.94 -5.45 17.48
N PRO A 14 -16.03 -4.48 17.31
CA PRO A 14 -14.64 -4.82 17.14
C PRO A 14 -14.09 -5.39 18.44
N ILE A 15 -13.31 -6.45 18.25
CA ILE A 15 -12.53 -7.07 19.31
C ILE A 15 -11.09 -6.63 19.08
N ALA A 16 -10.42 -6.20 20.13
CA ALA A 16 -9.00 -5.92 20.07
C ALA A 16 -8.23 -6.78 21.07
N GLN A 17 -7.00 -7.13 20.75
CA GLN A 17 -6.10 -7.79 21.68
C GLN A 17 -4.79 -7.00 21.71
N SER A 18 -4.35 -6.62 22.89
CA SER A 18 -3.05 -5.99 23.05
C SER A 18 -1.91 -6.99 23.04
N PHE A 19 -0.75 -6.51 22.60
CA PHE A 19 0.53 -7.20 22.65
C PHE A 19 1.67 -6.19 22.79
N PHE A 20 2.68 -6.57 23.57
CA PHE A 20 3.86 -5.75 23.82
C PHE A 20 5.05 -6.16 22.94
N ILE A 21 5.75 -5.17 22.36
CA ILE A 21 6.98 -5.41 21.60
C ILE A 21 8.18 -5.39 22.55
N SER A 22 8.71 -6.57 22.88
CA SER A 22 9.87 -6.71 23.77
C SER A 22 11.23 -6.55 23.09
N GLU A 23 11.25 -6.56 21.75
CA GLU A 23 12.46 -6.48 20.94
C GLU A 23 13.11 -5.08 21.02
N PRO A 24 14.40 -4.97 21.39
CA PRO A 24 15.08 -3.67 21.55
C PRO A 24 15.19 -2.82 20.28
N HIS A 25 15.09 -3.44 19.10
CA HIS A 25 15.17 -2.77 17.80
C HIS A 25 13.82 -2.73 17.08
N GLY A 26 12.74 -3.04 17.80
CA GLY A 26 11.43 -3.26 17.19
C GLY A 26 11.41 -4.55 16.37
N LEU A 27 10.36 -4.70 15.57
CA LEU A 27 10.25 -5.81 14.64
C LEU A 27 9.47 -5.39 13.39
N PHE A 28 9.63 -6.17 12.32
CA PHE A 28 8.80 -6.06 11.13
C PHE A 28 7.78 -7.19 11.13
N LEU A 29 6.51 -6.84 11.21
CA LEU A 29 5.41 -7.78 11.20
C LEU A 29 4.98 -8.07 9.76
N THR A 30 4.86 -9.34 9.40
CA THR A 30 4.56 -9.78 8.02
C THR A 30 3.14 -10.29 7.85
N LYS A 31 2.60 -10.93 8.88
CA LYS A 31 1.23 -11.42 8.91
C LYS A 31 0.76 -11.70 10.34
N ILE A 32 -0.55 -11.79 10.51
CA ILE A 32 -1.21 -12.22 11.75
C ILE A 32 -2.09 -13.42 11.45
N GLY A 33 -1.99 -14.46 12.28
CA GLY A 33 -2.83 -15.65 12.24
C GLY A 33 -3.94 -15.56 13.28
N LEU A 34 -5.18 -15.69 12.84
CA LEU A 34 -6.37 -15.74 13.69
C LEU A 34 -7.12 -17.06 13.50
N TYR A 35 -7.90 -17.48 14.50
CA TYR A 35 -8.60 -18.76 14.49
C TYR A 35 -10.09 -18.53 14.68
N PHE A 36 -10.91 -18.96 13.72
CA PHE A 36 -12.37 -18.82 13.77
C PHE A 36 -13.03 -20.16 14.06
N LYS A 37 -14.09 -20.13 14.87
CA LYS A 37 -14.94 -21.28 15.16
C LYS A 37 -15.99 -21.45 14.07
N SER A 38 -16.65 -20.37 13.71
CA SER A 38 -17.70 -20.36 12.71
C SER A 38 -17.75 -19.03 11.95
N THR A 39 -18.49 -19.06 10.85
CA THR A 39 -18.78 -17.93 9.96
C THR A 39 -20.25 -18.07 9.51
N PHE A 40 -20.77 -17.09 8.80
CA PHE A 40 -22.13 -17.10 8.29
C PHE A 40 -22.30 -17.98 7.05
N THR A 41 -23.54 -18.39 6.79
CA THR A 41 -23.91 -19.01 5.51
C THR A 41 -24.06 -17.91 4.47
N ALA A 42 -23.10 -17.83 3.54
CA ALA A 42 -23.11 -16.78 2.53
C ALA A 42 -24.30 -16.92 1.57
N THR A 43 -24.93 -15.78 1.29
CA THR A 43 -25.94 -15.62 0.24
C THR A 43 -25.42 -14.60 -0.78
N ALA A 44 -26.11 -14.41 -1.89
CA ALA A 44 -25.75 -13.35 -2.86
C ALA A 44 -25.71 -11.96 -2.21
N ASP A 45 -26.54 -11.73 -1.19
CA ASP A 45 -26.67 -10.44 -0.49
C ASP A 45 -25.86 -10.37 0.82
N THR A 46 -25.21 -11.46 1.23
CA THR A 46 -24.44 -11.53 2.49
C THR A 46 -23.05 -12.08 2.19
N GLN A 47 -22.12 -11.19 1.89
CA GLN A 47 -20.69 -11.49 1.63
C GLN A 47 -19.79 -10.53 2.43
N ILE A 48 -20.00 -10.48 3.75
CA ILE A 48 -19.35 -9.51 4.64
C ILE A 48 -17.91 -9.97 4.94
N PRO A 49 -16.87 -9.17 4.65
CA PRO A 49 -15.49 -9.49 4.98
C PRO A 49 -15.17 -9.28 6.46
N VAL A 50 -14.07 -9.90 6.91
CA VAL A 50 -13.41 -9.55 8.18
C VAL A 50 -12.23 -8.64 7.86
N SER A 51 -12.05 -7.58 8.63
CA SER A 51 -10.88 -6.71 8.52
C SER A 51 -10.06 -6.74 9.80
N LEU A 52 -8.75 -6.58 9.63
CA LEU A 52 -7.79 -6.49 10.71
C LEU A 52 -6.94 -5.23 10.49
N HIS A 53 -6.62 -4.54 11.58
CA HIS A 53 -5.62 -3.48 11.55
C HIS A 53 -4.92 -3.32 12.89
N ILE A 54 -3.75 -2.71 12.88
CA ILE A 54 -2.93 -2.51 14.07
C ILE A 54 -3.10 -1.07 14.53
N ARG A 55 -3.30 -0.88 15.84
CA ARG A 55 -3.41 0.42 16.47
C ARG A 55 -2.36 0.55 17.57
N PRO A 56 -1.77 1.74 17.77
CA PRO A 56 -1.00 2.02 18.96
C PRO A 56 -1.94 2.02 20.19
N MET A 57 -1.36 1.75 21.36
CA MET A 57 -2.07 1.91 22.63
C MET A 57 -1.69 3.22 23.31
N ARG A 58 -2.67 3.85 23.96
CA ARG A 58 -2.50 5.03 24.81
C ARG A 58 -3.32 4.84 26.08
N ASP A 59 -2.72 5.09 27.23
CA ASP A 59 -3.35 4.93 28.55
C ASP A 59 -3.96 3.53 28.77
N GLY A 60 -3.32 2.50 28.20
CA GLY A 60 -3.74 1.10 28.35
C GLY A 60 -4.93 0.69 27.49
N VAL A 61 -5.38 1.51 26.53
CA VAL A 61 -6.43 1.18 25.55
C VAL A 61 -5.97 1.42 24.11
N PRO A 62 -6.54 0.70 23.12
CA PRO A 62 -6.30 0.98 21.71
C PRO A 62 -6.75 2.41 21.36
N VAL A 63 -5.94 3.16 20.62
CA VAL A 63 -6.33 4.48 20.11
C VAL A 63 -7.43 4.29 19.05
N ASP A 64 -8.45 5.14 19.05
CA ASP A 64 -9.59 5.08 18.13
C ASP A 64 -9.32 5.73 16.76
N THR A 65 -8.45 6.74 16.76
CA THR A 65 -8.18 7.68 15.66
C THR A 65 -6.92 7.37 14.88
N GLN A 66 -6.02 6.56 15.43
CA GLN A 66 -4.72 6.26 14.84
C GLN A 66 -4.61 4.79 14.48
N ILE A 67 -4.25 4.53 13.23
CA ILE A 67 -3.97 3.20 12.69
C ILE A 67 -2.54 3.22 12.17
N VAL A 68 -1.80 2.13 12.38
CA VAL A 68 -0.46 1.98 11.81
C VAL A 68 -0.60 1.90 10.28
N PRO A 69 0.03 2.78 9.49
CA PRO A 69 -0.06 2.77 8.03
C PRO A 69 0.31 1.40 7.45
N GLY A 70 -0.38 0.98 6.39
CA GLY A 70 -0.16 -0.32 5.74
C GLY A 70 -0.67 -1.55 6.53
N SER A 71 -1.12 -1.38 7.78
CA SER A 71 -1.57 -2.51 8.61
C SER A 71 -3.01 -2.97 8.37
N VAL A 72 -3.75 -2.33 7.47
CA VAL A 72 -5.16 -2.68 7.21
C VAL A 72 -5.24 -3.82 6.20
N VAL A 73 -5.82 -4.95 6.61
CA VAL A 73 -5.99 -6.14 5.78
C VAL A 73 -7.45 -6.57 5.79
N TYR A 74 -8.00 -6.87 4.62
CA TYR A 74 -9.33 -7.42 4.45
C TYR A 74 -9.26 -8.90 4.06
N LYS A 75 -10.15 -9.69 4.63
CA LYS A 75 -10.32 -11.11 4.34
C LYS A 75 -11.76 -11.35 3.92
N SER A 76 -11.97 -11.79 2.68
CA SER A 76 -13.28 -12.20 2.22
C SER A 76 -13.78 -13.41 3.02
N PHE A 77 -15.09 -13.53 3.20
CA PHE A 77 -15.71 -14.58 4.01
C PHE A 77 -15.26 -16.00 3.62
N ASN A 78 -15.06 -16.25 2.32
CA ASN A 78 -14.64 -17.54 1.76
C ASN A 78 -13.14 -17.84 1.96
N GLN A 79 -12.37 -16.87 2.46
CA GLN A 79 -10.96 -17.02 2.82
C GLN A 79 -10.75 -17.12 4.34
N VAL A 80 -11.83 -17.10 5.12
CA VAL A 80 -11.82 -17.33 6.57
C VAL A 80 -11.92 -18.83 6.81
N ASN A 81 -10.84 -19.40 7.33
CA ASN A 81 -10.78 -20.80 7.73
C ASN A 81 -11.44 -20.96 9.10
N THR A 82 -12.41 -21.87 9.20
CA THR A 82 -13.09 -22.22 10.45
C THR A 82 -12.75 -23.64 10.89
N SER A 83 -12.77 -23.88 12.19
CA SER A 83 -12.55 -25.22 12.76
C SER A 83 -13.21 -25.35 14.13
N ASN A 84 -13.67 -26.55 14.47
CA ASN A 84 -14.28 -26.86 15.77
C ASN A 84 -13.25 -27.09 16.89
N ASP A 85 -11.98 -27.27 16.53
CA ASP A 85 -10.85 -27.58 17.44
C ASP A 85 -9.79 -26.45 17.49
N ALA A 86 -10.11 -25.29 16.89
CA ALA A 86 -9.21 -24.16 16.76
C ALA A 86 -7.87 -24.48 16.06
N SER A 87 -7.82 -25.49 15.19
CA SER A 87 -6.60 -25.87 14.45
C SER A 87 -6.40 -25.06 13.16
N ALA A 88 -7.48 -24.59 12.54
CA ALA A 88 -7.42 -23.92 11.24
C ALA A 88 -7.10 -22.43 11.38
N GLU A 89 -5.90 -22.04 10.92
CA GLU A 89 -5.43 -20.66 10.94
C GLU A 89 -5.92 -19.88 9.70
N THR A 90 -6.48 -18.70 9.92
CA THR A 90 -6.73 -17.68 8.90
C THR A 90 -5.60 -16.65 8.93
N GLN A 91 -4.82 -16.57 7.86
CA GLN A 91 -3.68 -15.67 7.78
C GLN A 91 -4.05 -14.33 7.13
N PHE A 92 -3.85 -13.24 7.86
CA PHE A 92 -3.93 -11.86 7.40
C PHE A 92 -2.53 -11.38 7.05
N VAL A 93 -2.19 -11.39 5.76
CA VAL A 93 -0.87 -11.02 5.23
C VAL A 93 -0.89 -9.54 4.86
N PHE A 94 0.13 -8.80 5.28
CA PHE A 94 0.29 -7.40 4.89
C PHE A 94 0.97 -7.30 3.51
N ASP A 95 0.63 -6.27 2.74
CA ASP A 95 1.24 -6.03 1.42
C ASP A 95 2.75 -5.75 1.55
N GLU A 96 3.15 -5.12 2.65
CA GLU A 96 4.53 -4.85 3.02
C GLU A 96 4.77 -5.12 4.51
N PRO A 97 6.01 -5.48 4.93
CA PRO A 97 6.32 -5.68 6.33
C PRO A 97 6.14 -4.40 7.16
N ILE A 98 5.31 -4.46 8.20
CA ILE A 98 4.97 -3.32 9.05
C ILE A 98 5.96 -3.19 10.19
N TYR A 99 6.68 -2.07 10.26
CA TYR A 99 7.59 -1.78 11.37
C TYR A 99 6.80 -1.39 12.62
N LEU A 100 7.11 -2.06 13.75
CA LEU A 100 6.59 -1.74 15.06
C LEU A 100 7.74 -1.35 16.00
N SER A 101 7.57 -0.22 16.68
CA SER A 101 8.57 0.36 17.56
C SER A 101 8.92 -0.54 18.76
N PRO A 102 10.18 -0.51 19.23
CA PRO A 102 10.60 -1.25 20.41
C PRO A 102 9.87 -0.77 21.66
N PHE A 103 9.71 -1.67 22.64
CA PHE A 103 9.19 -1.37 23.98
C PHE A 103 7.87 -0.59 23.99
N THR A 104 7.01 -0.86 23.00
CA THR A 104 5.76 -0.15 22.78
C THR A 104 4.61 -1.14 22.74
N ASP A 105 3.48 -0.76 23.34
CA ASP A 105 2.24 -1.52 23.31
C ASP A 105 1.44 -1.22 22.04
N PHE A 106 1.00 -2.27 21.37
CA PHE A 106 0.10 -2.21 20.23
C PHE A 106 -1.10 -3.11 20.47
N ALA A 107 -2.17 -2.85 19.73
CA ALA A 107 -3.34 -3.72 19.70
C ALA A 107 -3.68 -4.08 18.25
N MET A 108 -4.00 -5.35 18.03
CA MET A 108 -4.65 -5.77 16.79
C MET A 108 -6.16 -5.63 16.98
N CYS A 109 -6.80 -4.84 16.13
CA CYS A 109 -8.23 -4.63 16.14
C CYS A 109 -8.87 -5.37 14.97
N ILE A 110 -9.85 -6.20 15.29
CA ILE A 110 -10.55 -7.08 14.36
C ILE A 110 -11.97 -6.55 14.22
N TYR A 111 -12.40 -6.37 12.99
CA TYR A 111 -13.68 -5.81 12.65
C TYR A 111 -14.44 -6.78 11.76
N ALA A 112 -15.63 -7.14 12.21
CA ALA A 112 -16.62 -7.86 11.42
C ALA A 112 -17.97 -7.14 11.57
N GLU A 113 -18.68 -6.97 10.47
CA GLU A 113 -20.01 -6.34 10.46
C GLU A 113 -21.14 -7.39 10.62
N SER A 114 -20.78 -8.67 10.82
CA SER A 114 -21.71 -9.76 11.09
C SER A 114 -21.47 -10.36 12.48
N PRO A 115 -22.52 -10.57 13.29
CA PRO A 115 -22.42 -11.22 14.60
C PRO A 115 -22.17 -12.74 14.50
N GLU A 116 -22.28 -13.32 13.30
CA GLU A 116 -22.11 -14.77 13.08
C GLU A 116 -20.63 -15.20 12.98
N TYR A 117 -19.70 -14.25 12.92
CA TYR A 117 -18.28 -14.57 13.05
C TYR A 117 -17.93 -14.88 14.51
N GLU A 118 -17.67 -16.15 14.80
CA GLU A 118 -17.15 -16.57 16.09
C GLU A 118 -15.64 -16.76 16.02
N ILE A 119 -14.89 -16.07 16.88
CA ILE A 119 -13.44 -16.19 17.00
C ILE A 119 -13.06 -16.96 18.26
N TRP A 120 -11.98 -17.74 18.20
CA TRP A 120 -11.53 -18.53 19.34
C TRP A 120 -10.85 -17.65 20.39
N ILE A 121 -11.38 -17.70 21.60
CA ILE A 121 -10.79 -17.11 22.81
C ILE A 121 -10.46 -18.21 23.82
N SER A 122 -9.53 -17.93 24.72
CA SER A 122 -9.32 -18.69 25.95
C SER A 122 -9.74 -17.85 27.14
N GLN A 123 -10.51 -18.42 28.06
CA GLN A 123 -10.93 -17.78 29.30
C GLN A 123 -10.35 -18.53 30.51
N LEU A 124 -9.97 -17.81 31.56
CA LEU A 124 -9.54 -18.40 32.83
C LEU A 124 -10.63 -19.28 33.44
N ASP A 125 -10.20 -20.37 34.07
CA ASP A 125 -11.04 -21.36 34.75
C ASP A 125 -12.02 -22.14 33.85
N GLU A 126 -12.01 -21.89 32.54
CA GLU A 126 -12.75 -22.69 31.57
C GLU A 126 -11.99 -23.95 31.15
N THR A 127 -12.75 -24.96 30.73
CA THR A 127 -12.18 -26.25 30.31
C THR A 127 -11.47 -26.10 28.97
N ILE A 128 -10.25 -26.64 28.87
CA ILE A 128 -9.47 -26.64 27.63
C ILE A 128 -10.21 -27.49 26.59
N LEU A 129 -10.29 -26.95 25.37
CA LEU A 129 -10.86 -27.64 24.22
C LEU A 129 -10.23 -29.04 24.05
N ASN A 130 -11.07 -30.07 23.97
CA ASN A 130 -10.68 -31.49 23.88
C ASN A 130 -9.98 -32.06 25.14
N SER A 131 -10.14 -31.45 26.31
CA SER A 131 -9.72 -32.04 27.59
C SER A 131 -10.93 -32.32 28.48
N ALA A 132 -10.92 -33.46 29.18
CA ALA A 132 -12.00 -33.83 30.10
C ALA A 132 -11.86 -33.19 31.49
N SER A 133 -10.69 -32.63 31.83
CA SER A 133 -10.41 -32.15 33.19
C SER A 133 -9.37 -31.04 33.30
N ALA A 134 -8.71 -30.65 32.21
CA ALA A 134 -7.72 -29.58 32.25
C ALA A 134 -8.43 -28.24 32.03
N THR A 135 -8.20 -27.29 32.93
CA THR A 135 -8.70 -25.92 32.83
C THR A 135 -7.59 -24.96 32.43
N VAL A 136 -7.96 -23.83 31.83
CA VAL A 136 -7.04 -22.73 31.55
C VAL A 136 -6.70 -22.05 32.88
N ASN A 137 -5.58 -22.45 33.47
CA ASN A 137 -5.15 -21.99 34.79
C ASN A 137 -4.15 -20.82 34.74
N ARG A 138 -3.85 -20.32 33.53
CA ARG A 138 -2.93 -19.19 33.34
C ARG A 138 -3.28 -18.41 32.10
N ASN A 139 -3.42 -17.10 32.25
CA ASN A 139 -3.36 -16.17 31.14
C ASN A 139 -1.87 -16.03 30.73
N PRO A 140 -1.50 -16.32 29.46
CA PRO A 140 -0.19 -15.98 28.93
C PRO A 140 -0.05 -14.45 28.87
N SER A 141 0.33 -13.86 30.01
CA SER A 141 0.62 -12.45 30.35
C SER A 141 1.34 -11.62 29.26
N ILE A 142 0.69 -11.34 28.13
CA ILE A 142 1.24 -10.53 27.04
C ILE A 142 0.28 -9.40 26.64
N GLY A 143 -0.92 -9.34 27.21
CA GLY A 143 -1.88 -8.25 26.98
C GLY A 143 -3.24 -8.48 27.63
N SER A 144 -4.22 -7.73 27.16
CA SER A 144 -5.65 -7.85 27.50
C SER A 144 -6.47 -7.87 26.22
N ILE A 145 -7.59 -8.58 26.24
CA ILE A 145 -8.60 -8.43 25.20
C ILE A 145 -9.48 -7.21 25.51
N PHE A 146 -10.00 -6.57 24.47
CA PHE A 146 -10.88 -5.41 24.58
C PHE A 146 -12.11 -5.63 23.72
N TYR A 147 -13.26 -5.34 24.30
CA TYR A 147 -14.53 -5.30 23.60
C TYR A 147 -14.95 -3.86 23.36
N SER A 148 -15.51 -3.58 22.20
CA SER A 148 -16.09 -2.27 21.90
C SER A 148 -17.38 -2.42 21.15
N GLN A 149 -18.34 -1.53 21.43
CA GLN A 149 -19.62 -1.47 20.72
C GLN A 149 -19.57 -0.56 19.48
N ASN A 150 -18.50 0.23 19.33
CA ASN A 150 -18.41 1.27 18.30
C ASN A 150 -17.00 1.44 17.71
N GLY A 151 -16.00 0.71 18.21
CA GLY A 151 -14.61 0.85 17.82
C GLY A 151 -13.90 2.10 18.34
N ALA A 152 -14.51 2.81 19.30
CA ALA A 152 -13.96 4.01 19.93
C ALA A 152 -13.87 3.87 21.46
N THR A 153 -14.89 3.30 22.11
CA THR A 153 -14.87 2.99 23.54
C THR A 153 -14.53 1.52 23.73
N PHE A 154 -13.34 1.24 24.27
CA PHE A 154 -12.86 -0.12 24.53
C PHE A 154 -12.97 -0.44 26.03
N THR A 155 -13.54 -1.61 26.35
CA THR A 155 -13.58 -2.17 27.70
C THR A 155 -12.64 -3.36 27.76
N ALA A 156 -11.65 -3.29 28.64
CA ALA A 156 -10.69 -4.37 28.83
C ALA A 156 -11.36 -5.55 29.56
N GLU A 157 -11.07 -6.76 29.11
CA GLU A 157 -11.36 -8.00 29.81
C GLU A 157 -10.03 -8.72 30.06
N GLN A 158 -9.73 -9.00 31.34
CA GLN A 158 -8.43 -9.52 31.78
C GLN A 158 -8.44 -11.04 31.94
N THR A 159 -9.63 -11.63 31.99
CA THR A 159 -9.82 -13.07 32.17
C THR A 159 -9.85 -13.83 30.85
N GLN A 160 -9.80 -13.12 29.71
CA GLN A 160 -9.91 -13.68 28.38
C GLN A 160 -8.77 -13.19 27.47
N ASP A 161 -8.33 -14.06 26.57
CA ASP A 161 -7.38 -13.73 25.50
C ASP A 161 -7.82 -14.35 24.19
N LEU A 162 -7.47 -13.66 23.11
CA LEU A 162 -7.64 -14.18 21.76
C LEU A 162 -6.62 -15.29 21.47
N LYS A 163 -7.02 -16.32 20.71
CA LYS A 163 -6.06 -17.23 20.10
C LYS A 163 -5.47 -16.60 18.83
N PHE A 164 -4.18 -16.31 18.83
CA PHE A 164 -3.51 -15.71 17.66
C PHE A 164 -2.05 -16.10 17.52
N ARG A 165 -1.47 -15.78 16.36
CA ARG A 165 -0.03 -15.88 16.08
C ARG A 165 0.46 -14.62 15.36
N LEU A 166 1.54 -14.03 15.86
CA LEU A 166 2.24 -12.92 15.20
C LEU A 166 3.46 -13.46 14.45
N TYR A 167 3.64 -13.04 13.20
CA TYR A 167 4.76 -13.47 12.36
C TYR A 167 5.69 -12.31 12.07
N ARG A 168 6.89 -12.34 12.68
CA ARG A 168 7.96 -11.37 12.42
C ARG A 168 8.85 -11.79 11.25
N ALA A 169 9.32 -10.81 10.49
CA ALA A 169 10.34 -11.02 9.47
C ALA A 169 11.68 -11.38 10.11
N LYS A 170 12.45 -12.25 9.43
CA LYS A 170 13.84 -12.54 9.76
C LYS A 170 14.69 -12.16 8.55
N PHE A 171 15.36 -11.02 8.65
CA PHE A 171 16.25 -10.55 7.58
C PHE A 171 17.56 -11.32 7.61
N ASN A 172 18.02 -11.76 6.44
CA ASN A 172 19.33 -12.38 6.28
C ASN A 172 20.38 -11.27 6.09
N THR A 173 21.22 -11.06 7.10
CA THR A 173 22.28 -10.03 7.08
C THR A 173 23.60 -10.53 6.50
N GLY A 174 23.71 -11.82 6.18
CA GLY A 174 24.93 -12.44 5.62
C GLY A 174 24.99 -12.46 4.10
N ALA A 175 23.97 -11.97 3.40
CA ALA A 175 23.89 -11.97 1.94
C ALA A 175 24.07 -10.56 1.39
N ALA A 176 24.98 -10.39 0.43
CA ALA A 176 25.03 -9.18 -0.38
C ALA A 176 23.83 -9.20 -1.36
N ALA A 177 22.84 -8.33 -1.14
CA ALA A 177 21.75 -8.13 -2.08
C ALA A 177 22.13 -7.05 -3.10
N LEU A 178 21.90 -7.31 -4.39
CA LEU A 178 22.00 -6.29 -5.44
C LEU A 178 20.69 -5.51 -5.46
N ALA A 179 20.74 -4.22 -5.16
CA ALA A 179 19.61 -3.32 -5.37
C ALA A 179 19.57 -2.91 -6.85
N ASN A 180 18.57 -3.42 -7.58
CA ASN A 180 18.33 -2.98 -8.95
C ASN A 180 17.57 -1.65 -8.91
N ILE A 181 18.31 -0.55 -9.02
CA ILE A 181 17.73 0.78 -9.18
C ILE A 181 17.64 1.04 -10.68
N SER A 182 16.42 1.08 -11.22
CA SER A 182 16.16 1.43 -12.62
C SER A 182 15.31 2.68 -12.67
N ASN A 183 15.70 3.65 -13.51
CA ASN A 183 14.84 4.78 -13.82
C ASN A 183 13.63 4.29 -14.61
N ALA A 184 12.44 4.81 -14.27
CA ALA A 184 11.26 4.57 -15.07
C ALA A 184 11.43 5.22 -16.45
N THR A 185 10.80 4.64 -17.48
CA THR A 185 10.76 5.26 -18.80
C THR A 185 10.09 6.63 -18.70
N LEU A 186 10.75 7.68 -19.17
CA LEU A 186 10.18 9.02 -19.17
C LEU A 186 8.89 9.03 -20.01
N PRO A 187 7.77 9.57 -19.50
CA PRO A 187 6.54 9.66 -20.27
C PRO A 187 6.74 10.59 -21.47
N LYS A 188 6.18 10.20 -22.61
CA LYS A 188 6.12 11.03 -23.81
C LYS A 188 4.83 11.83 -23.83
N GLU A 189 4.93 13.11 -24.15
CA GLU A 189 3.78 13.99 -24.36
C GLU A 189 3.68 14.35 -25.83
N SER A 190 2.45 14.42 -26.34
CA SER A 190 2.19 14.90 -27.70
C SER A 190 2.42 16.41 -27.77
N LEU A 191 3.27 16.82 -28.69
CA LEU A 191 3.59 18.22 -28.94
C LEU A 191 2.51 18.90 -29.79
N GLN A 192 2.58 20.23 -29.85
CA GLN A 192 1.74 20.99 -30.77
C GLN A 192 2.06 20.66 -32.24
N ARG A 193 1.14 20.95 -33.15
CA ARG A 193 1.33 20.74 -34.58
C ARG A 193 2.54 21.53 -35.07
N ASN A 194 3.39 20.87 -35.86
CA ASN A 194 4.62 21.40 -36.43
C ASN A 194 5.55 22.03 -35.37
N PRO A 195 6.00 21.24 -34.38
CA PRO A 195 6.73 21.78 -33.23
C PRO A 195 8.22 21.99 -33.51
N ILE A 196 8.73 21.58 -34.67
CA ILE A 196 10.17 21.57 -34.97
C ILE A 196 10.52 22.73 -35.89
N LYS A 197 11.60 23.44 -35.57
CA LYS A 197 12.15 24.52 -36.38
C LYS A 197 13.61 24.27 -36.72
N THR A 198 13.96 24.50 -37.98
CA THR A 198 15.33 24.42 -38.51
C THR A 198 15.71 25.74 -39.17
N VAL A 199 17.02 26.03 -39.19
CA VAL A 199 17.59 27.20 -39.88
C VAL A 199 18.68 26.71 -40.84
N SER A 200 18.61 27.13 -42.10
CA SER A 200 19.55 26.75 -43.15
C SER A 200 20.99 27.07 -42.74
N GLY A 201 21.90 26.11 -42.91
CA GLY A 201 23.31 26.24 -42.53
C GLY A 201 23.59 26.05 -41.02
N SER A 202 22.57 25.77 -40.19
CA SER A 202 22.72 25.48 -38.77
C SER A 202 22.45 24.00 -38.47
N ALA A 203 23.23 23.41 -37.56
CA ALA A 203 22.99 22.08 -37.02
C ALA A 203 21.92 22.07 -35.90
N ASN A 204 21.58 23.25 -35.38
CA ASN A 204 20.63 23.39 -34.29
C ASN A 204 19.19 23.12 -34.76
N VAL A 205 18.49 22.28 -34.02
CA VAL A 205 17.06 22.00 -34.17
C VAL A 205 16.35 22.48 -32.92
N ASP A 206 15.44 23.43 -33.08
CA ASP A 206 14.61 23.97 -32.00
C ASP A 206 13.28 23.20 -31.95
N VAL A 207 12.89 22.73 -30.76
CA VAL A 207 11.63 22.02 -30.52
C VAL A 207 10.78 22.84 -29.55
N LEU A 208 9.59 23.22 -30.01
CA LEU A 208 8.59 23.90 -29.20
C LEU A 208 7.92 22.89 -28.26
N PHE A 209 8.25 22.97 -26.97
CA PHE A 209 7.64 22.15 -25.93
C PHE A 209 7.62 22.90 -24.60
N PRO A 210 6.67 23.80 -24.35
CA PRO A 210 6.63 24.58 -23.12
C PRO A 210 6.36 23.69 -21.89
N ASN A 211 6.88 24.09 -20.71
CA ASN A 211 6.70 23.40 -19.42
C ASN A 211 7.18 21.94 -19.38
N HIS A 212 8.17 21.60 -20.20
CA HIS A 212 8.71 20.25 -20.35
C HIS A 212 9.56 19.76 -19.15
N GLY A 213 10.04 20.68 -18.30
CA GLY A 213 10.80 20.37 -17.09
C GLY A 213 12.22 19.81 -17.31
N LEU A 214 12.72 19.82 -18.55
CA LEU A 214 14.04 19.28 -18.90
C LEU A 214 15.13 20.33 -18.68
N GLN A 215 16.36 19.87 -18.51
CA GLN A 215 17.56 20.68 -18.34
C GLN A 215 18.57 20.40 -19.47
N VAL A 216 19.56 21.28 -19.61
CA VAL A 216 20.70 21.06 -20.52
C VAL A 216 21.42 19.77 -20.10
N ASN A 217 21.82 18.96 -21.09
CA ASN A 217 22.38 17.60 -20.97
C ASN A 217 21.39 16.46 -20.68
N ASP A 218 20.09 16.74 -20.53
CA ASP A 218 19.09 15.65 -20.47
C ASP A 218 19.00 14.94 -21.83
N VAL A 219 18.80 13.62 -21.80
CA VAL A 219 18.52 12.82 -22.99
C VAL A 219 17.00 12.76 -23.19
N ILE A 220 16.55 13.19 -24.36
CA ILE A 220 15.15 13.15 -24.77
C ILE A 220 14.93 12.16 -25.90
N SER A 221 13.73 11.61 -25.99
CA SER A 221 13.34 10.70 -27.08
C SER A 221 12.18 11.28 -27.87
N ILE A 222 12.41 11.61 -29.15
CA ILE A 222 11.42 12.13 -30.08
C ILE A 222 10.84 10.98 -30.91
N SER A 223 9.53 10.98 -31.14
CA SER A 223 8.85 10.03 -32.03
C SER A 223 7.72 10.70 -32.80
N GLY A 224 7.39 10.18 -33.99
CA GLY A 224 6.28 10.70 -34.81
C GLY A 224 6.58 11.98 -35.58
N ALA A 225 7.86 12.39 -35.64
CA ALA A 225 8.30 13.52 -36.45
C ALA A 225 8.42 13.15 -37.94
N GLU A 226 7.95 14.03 -38.81
CA GLU A 226 8.15 13.97 -40.27
C GLU A 226 9.48 14.65 -40.67
N ALA A 227 9.99 14.30 -41.85
CA ALA A 227 11.21 14.90 -42.40
C ALA A 227 11.07 16.42 -42.55
N LEU A 228 12.13 17.17 -42.20
CA LEU A 228 12.13 18.63 -42.18
C LEU A 228 13.53 19.20 -42.35
N GLY A 229 13.68 20.29 -43.11
CA GLY A 229 14.92 21.06 -43.15
C GLY A 229 16.13 20.31 -43.70
N GLY A 230 15.91 19.29 -44.55
CA GLY A 230 16.96 18.40 -45.05
C GLY A 230 17.25 17.19 -44.15
N TYR A 231 16.66 17.12 -42.96
CA TYR A 231 16.75 15.96 -42.08
C TYR A 231 15.65 14.94 -42.40
N SER A 232 16.03 13.67 -42.47
CA SER A 232 15.08 12.56 -42.56
C SER A 232 14.25 12.44 -41.28
N ALA A 233 13.06 11.83 -41.38
CA ALA A 233 12.24 11.51 -40.21
C ALA A 233 13.04 10.66 -39.21
N ASP A 234 13.80 9.67 -39.68
CA ASP A 234 14.60 8.77 -38.84
C ASP A 234 15.74 9.48 -38.12
N SER A 235 16.30 10.55 -38.67
CA SER A 235 17.32 11.35 -37.98
C SER A 235 16.73 12.24 -36.89
N ILE A 236 15.47 12.66 -37.04
CA ILE A 236 14.77 13.49 -36.05
C ILE A 236 14.22 12.63 -34.92
N ASN A 237 13.63 11.48 -35.26
CA ASN A 237 13.13 10.52 -34.28
C ASN A 237 14.28 9.76 -33.62
N GLY A 238 14.17 9.50 -32.32
CA GLY A 238 15.22 8.86 -31.54
C GLY A 238 15.70 9.73 -30.39
N ASP A 239 16.82 9.31 -29.81
CA ASP A 239 17.34 9.92 -28.60
C ASP A 239 18.34 11.03 -28.93
N HIS A 240 18.12 12.22 -28.37
CA HIS A 240 18.97 13.39 -28.54
C HIS A 240 19.32 14.01 -27.19
N THR A 241 20.48 14.64 -27.08
CA THR A 241 20.89 15.37 -25.89
C THR A 241 20.54 16.85 -26.05
N ILE A 242 19.94 17.45 -25.02
CA ILE A 242 19.58 18.86 -25.03
C ILE A 242 20.83 19.74 -24.86
N ASP A 243 21.01 20.69 -25.78
CA ASP A 243 22.09 21.67 -25.75
C ASP A 243 21.67 22.99 -25.08
N ALA A 244 20.40 23.37 -25.24
CA ALA A 244 19.86 24.59 -24.65
C ALA A 244 18.38 24.44 -24.32
N VAL A 245 17.93 25.16 -23.29
CA VAL A 245 16.53 25.22 -22.86
C VAL A 245 16.11 26.69 -22.78
N ASP A 246 14.91 26.98 -23.24
CA ASP A 246 14.25 28.26 -23.05
C ASP A 246 12.80 28.08 -22.55
N LEU A 247 12.06 29.18 -22.39
CA LEU A 247 10.67 29.12 -21.91
C LEU A 247 9.73 28.39 -22.90
N SER A 248 10.06 28.42 -24.18
CA SER A 248 9.24 27.89 -25.27
C SER A 248 9.52 26.41 -25.55
N GLY A 249 10.71 25.92 -25.21
CA GLY A 249 11.09 24.53 -25.34
C GLY A 249 12.59 24.32 -25.24
N TYR A 250 13.12 23.46 -26.09
CA TYR A 250 14.52 23.04 -26.02
C TYR A 250 15.15 22.95 -27.42
N ARG A 251 16.48 22.92 -27.44
CA ARG A 251 17.30 22.76 -28.64
C ARG A 251 18.24 21.59 -28.49
N PHE A 252 18.44 20.87 -29.58
CA PHE A 252 19.50 19.87 -29.73
C PHE A 252 20.20 20.04 -31.08
N SER A 253 21.41 19.52 -31.21
CA SER A 253 22.22 19.62 -32.41
C SER A 253 22.27 18.31 -33.18
N MET A 254 22.12 18.40 -34.51
CA MET A 254 22.32 17.30 -35.43
C MET A 254 23.80 17.19 -35.86
N ASN A 255 24.19 16.03 -36.41
CA ASN A 255 25.54 15.83 -36.96
C ASN A 255 25.78 16.51 -38.32
N THR A 256 24.72 17.06 -38.93
CA THR A 256 24.74 17.78 -40.21
C THR A 256 24.00 19.09 -40.06
N THR A 257 24.16 20.01 -41.01
CA THR A 257 23.43 21.28 -41.03
C THR A 257 22.16 21.17 -41.87
N ALA A 258 21.12 21.89 -41.48
CA ALA A 258 19.88 21.96 -42.25
C ALA A 258 20.11 22.61 -43.62
N ASP A 259 19.39 22.15 -44.65
CA ASP A 259 19.47 22.71 -46.00
C ASP A 259 18.54 23.93 -46.20
N SER A 260 17.55 24.09 -45.32
CA SER A 260 16.48 25.06 -45.48
C SER A 260 15.93 25.55 -44.13
N ASP A 261 15.42 26.78 -44.14
CA ASP A 261 14.63 27.33 -43.05
C ASP A 261 13.24 26.70 -43.08
N ALA A 262 12.84 26.02 -42.02
CA ALA A 262 11.55 25.34 -41.99
C ALA A 262 10.95 25.29 -40.58
N ILE A 263 9.62 25.33 -40.51
CA ILE A 263 8.83 25.06 -39.31
C ILE A 263 7.84 23.94 -39.67
N GLY A 264 7.95 22.80 -38.99
CA GLY A 264 7.28 21.57 -39.39
C GLY A 264 7.48 20.44 -38.39
N GLY A 265 7.55 19.22 -38.91
CA GLY A 265 7.68 18.00 -38.10
C GLY A 265 6.39 17.21 -37.95
N GLY A 266 5.25 17.71 -38.43
CA GLY A 266 3.99 16.97 -38.47
C GLY A 266 3.08 17.19 -37.26
N SER A 267 1.97 16.44 -37.19
CA SER A 267 0.94 16.59 -36.14
C SER A 267 0.97 15.50 -35.04
N LEU A 268 1.86 14.52 -35.17
CA LEU A 268 1.93 13.36 -34.27
C LEU A 268 3.24 13.29 -33.48
N VAL A 269 3.97 14.40 -33.42
CA VAL A 269 5.26 14.46 -32.72
C VAL A 269 5.04 14.31 -31.23
N GLN A 270 5.82 13.43 -30.61
CA GLN A 270 5.87 13.24 -29.18
C GLN A 270 7.31 13.36 -28.69
N SER A 271 7.49 13.97 -27.52
CA SER A 271 8.78 14.10 -26.86
C SER A 271 8.66 13.66 -25.40
N THR A 272 9.71 13.05 -24.86
CA THR A 272 9.82 12.80 -23.41
C THR A 272 9.77 14.11 -22.63
N LYS A 273 9.17 14.08 -21.45
CA LYS A 273 9.19 15.19 -20.49
C LYS A 273 9.70 14.74 -19.13
N ASN A 274 10.20 15.69 -18.36
CA ASN A 274 10.47 15.47 -16.95
C ASN A 274 9.26 15.88 -16.12
N ILE A 275 8.86 15.04 -15.17
CA ILE A 275 7.84 15.38 -14.18
C ILE A 275 8.61 15.63 -12.88
N PRO A 276 8.90 16.90 -12.52
CA PRO A 276 9.52 17.18 -11.24
C PRO A 276 8.55 16.74 -10.14
N TYR A 277 8.99 15.77 -9.34
CA TYR A 277 8.33 15.47 -8.07
C TYR A 277 8.56 16.66 -7.13
N SER A 278 7.50 17.41 -6.88
CA SER A 278 7.40 18.40 -5.79
C SER A 278 6.86 17.75 -4.53
#